data_AF-A0A969ILD8-F1
#
_entry.id   AF-A0A969ILD8-F1
#
_cell.length_a   1.000
_cell.length_b   1.000
_cell.length_c   1.000
_cell.angle_alpha   90.00
_cell.angle_beta   90.00
_cell.angle_gamma   90.00
#
_symmetry.space_group_name_H-M   'P 1'
#
loop_
_entity.id
_entity.type
_entity.pdbx_description
1 polymer ?
#
loop_
_entity_poly.entity_id
_entity_poly.type
_entity_poly.pdbx_seq_one_letter_code
_entity_poly.pdbx_strand_id
1 'polypeptide(L)'
;MSAPFSRFIPRHFRDPFGLAWRVANSGGSEGRFALLSVPLGVIAAPLDLALQPTEKDAYGRYEQPQRPMALVCGPSRSGTSVVTAALIRTLPVGYVNNLMAAFPRSPLAANRLFRMRLNNQKVGLKTYYGRTSGFGAQNDGLFLWDRWFGEDRTNPRHRSRPE
;
A
#
# COMPACT_ATOMS: atom_id res chain seq x y z
N MET A 1 -9.27 -13.64 15.57
CA MET A 1 -10.05 -12.68 14.76
C MET A 1 -9.44 -11.30 14.94
N SER A 2 -8.43 -10.96 14.14
CA SER A 2 -7.73 -9.68 14.23
C SER A 2 -8.52 -8.62 13.47
N ALA A 3 -8.97 -7.59 14.18
CA ALA A 3 -9.76 -6.51 13.61
C ALA A 3 -8.96 -5.80 12.48
N PRO A 4 -9.60 -5.44 11.35
CA PRO A 4 -8.94 -4.80 10.21
C PRO A 4 -8.33 -3.41 10.51
N PHE A 5 -8.51 -2.90 11.72
CA PHE A 5 -8.06 -1.58 12.17
C PHE A 5 -6.56 -1.51 12.53
N SER A 6 -5.92 -2.63 12.93
CA SER A 6 -4.52 -2.60 13.39
C SER A 6 -3.49 -2.40 12.28
N ARG A 7 -3.90 -2.53 11.02
CA ARG A 7 -3.00 -2.49 9.85
C ARG A 7 -2.82 -1.08 9.27
N PHE A 8 -3.69 -0.15 9.64
CA PHE A 8 -3.69 1.22 9.11
C PHE A 8 -3.25 2.28 10.13
N ILE A 9 -3.15 1.92 11.40
CA ILE A 9 -2.71 2.80 12.49
C ILE A 9 -1.45 2.18 13.09
N PRO A 10 -0.28 2.85 13.04
CA PRO A 10 0.92 2.35 13.71
C PRO A 10 0.61 2.08 15.18
N ARG A 11 0.91 0.87 15.67
CA ARG A 11 0.62 0.42 17.05
C ARG A 11 1.24 1.31 18.16
N HIS A 12 2.10 2.26 17.79
CA HIS A 12 2.67 3.26 18.69
C HIS A 12 1.73 4.45 19.01
N PHE A 13 0.60 4.60 18.32
CA PHE A 13 -0.37 5.67 18.62
C PHE A 13 -1.39 5.22 19.66
N ARG A 14 -1.21 5.71 20.90
CA ARG A 14 -2.12 5.51 22.04
C ARG A 14 -3.48 6.22 21.89
N ASP A 15 -3.69 7.04 20.86
CA ASP A 15 -4.94 7.76 20.62
C ASP A 15 -5.30 7.77 19.11
N PRO A 16 -6.12 6.80 18.65
CA PRO A 16 -6.54 6.71 17.25
C PRO A 16 -7.51 7.84 16.85
N PHE A 17 -8.28 8.39 17.81
CA PHE A 17 -9.24 9.46 17.55
C PHE A 17 -8.54 10.83 17.45
N GLY A 18 -7.58 11.11 18.32
CA GLY A 18 -6.76 12.32 18.25
C GLY A 18 -5.89 12.38 16.99
N LEU A 19 -5.39 11.23 16.52
CA LEU A 19 -4.72 11.14 15.21
C LEU A 19 -5.69 11.45 14.08
N ALA A 20 -6.89 10.86 14.10
CA ALA A 20 -7.90 11.09 13.07
C ALA A 20 -8.35 12.55 13.00
N TRP A 21 -8.58 13.19 14.16
CA TRP A 21 -8.91 14.61 14.26
C TRP A 21 -7.77 15.50 13.74
N ARG A 22 -6.52 15.19 14.09
CA ARG A 22 -5.34 15.94 13.64
C ARG A 22 -5.12 15.80 12.14
N VAL A 23 -5.33 14.61 11.59
CA VAL A 23 -5.24 14.35 10.15
C VAL A 23 -6.37 15.07 9.41
N ALA A 24 -7.60 15.08 9.94
CA ALA A 24 -8.73 15.82 9.37
C ALA A 24 -8.51 17.34 9.36
N ASN A 25 -7.94 17.90 10.43
CA ASN A 25 -7.62 19.33 10.55
C ASN A 25 -6.31 19.75 9.86
N SER A 26 -5.43 18.81 9.49
CA SER A 26 -4.16 19.13 8.81
C SER A 26 -4.28 19.56 7.34
N GLY A 27 -5.50 19.56 6.78
CA GLY A 27 -5.82 20.24 5.51
C GLY A 27 -5.29 19.61 4.21
N GLY A 28 -4.40 18.62 4.28
CA GLY A 28 -3.85 17.93 3.10
C GLY A 28 -4.82 16.91 2.48
N SER A 29 -4.89 16.86 1.15
CA SER A 29 -5.67 15.84 0.42
C SER A 29 -5.17 14.42 0.72
N GLU A 30 -3.88 14.28 1.07
CA GLU A 30 -3.22 13.02 1.41
C GLU A 30 -3.67 12.49 2.77
N GLY A 31 -3.83 13.37 3.77
CA GLY A 31 -4.31 13.01 5.10
C GLY A 31 -5.77 12.53 5.09
N ARG A 32 -6.64 13.26 4.37
CA ARG A 32 -8.05 12.86 4.20
C ARG A 32 -8.20 11.53 3.45
N PHE A 33 -7.37 11.29 2.44
CA PHE A 33 -7.33 10.02 1.73
C PHE A 33 -6.87 8.87 2.63
N ALA A 34 -5.88 9.09 3.49
CA ALA A 34 -5.45 8.08 4.48
C ALA A 34 -6.60 7.68 5.42
N LEU A 35 -7.40 8.64 5.88
CA LEU A 35 -8.58 8.36 6.71
C LEU A 35 -9.67 7.60 5.95
N LEU A 36 -9.96 8.01 4.71
CA LEU A 36 -10.96 7.33 3.87
C LEU A 36 -10.53 5.91 3.46
N SER A 37 -9.23 5.65 3.35
CA SER A 37 -8.73 4.34 2.92
C SER A 37 -9.03 3.20 3.90
N VAL A 38 -9.26 3.51 5.19
CA VAL A 38 -9.56 2.53 6.23
C VAL A 38 -10.93 1.86 6.03
N PRO A 39 -12.06 2.60 5.96
CA PRO A 39 -13.36 1.99 5.67
C PRO A 39 -13.41 1.37 4.27
N LEU A 40 -12.67 1.93 3.30
CA LEU A 40 -12.56 1.36 1.95
C LEU A 40 -11.93 -0.05 1.97
N GLY A 41 -10.93 -0.31 2.81
CA GLY A 41 -10.35 -1.64 2.96
C GLY A 41 -11.36 -2.66 3.53
N VAL A 42 -12.24 -2.23 4.44
CA VAL A 42 -13.29 -3.10 5.00
C VAL A 42 -14.37 -3.40 3.96
N ILE A 43 -14.79 -2.39 3.19
CA ILE A 43 -15.75 -2.54 2.09
C ILE A 43 -15.17 -3.39 0.96
N ALA A 44 -13.87 -3.25 0.70
CA ALA A 44 -13.16 -4.04 -0.31
C ALA A 44 -12.92 -5.49 0.11
N ALA A 45 -12.96 -5.82 1.41
CA ALA A 45 -12.65 -7.15 1.92
C ALA A 45 -13.43 -8.33 1.27
N PRO A 46 -14.76 -8.27 1.07
CA PRO A 46 -15.47 -9.34 0.36
C PRO A 46 -15.01 -9.49 -1.09
N LEU A 47 -14.73 -8.37 -1.76
CA LEU A 47 -14.22 -8.38 -3.13
C LEU A 47 -12.76 -8.90 -3.19
N ASP A 48 -11.93 -8.54 -2.21
CA ASP A 48 -10.56 -9.05 -2.06
C ASP A 48 -10.53 -10.57 -1.86
N LEU A 49 -11.49 -11.11 -1.10
CA LEU A 49 -11.64 -12.55 -0.93
C LEU A 49 -12.10 -13.23 -2.23
N ALA A 50 -13.08 -12.65 -2.91
CA ALA A 50 -13.59 -13.18 -4.19
C ALA A 50 -12.53 -13.20 -5.30
N LEU A 51 -11.60 -12.25 -5.29
CA LEU A 51 -10.50 -12.17 -6.26
C LEU A 51 -9.30 -13.06 -5.90
N GLN A 52 -9.24 -13.59 -4.68
CA GLN A 52 -8.09 -14.39 -4.21
C GLN A 52 -7.74 -15.60 -5.10
N PRO A 53 -8.69 -16.38 -5.65
CA PRO A 53 -8.35 -17.50 -6.55
C PRO A 53 -7.60 -17.02 -7.80
N THR A 54 -8.03 -15.91 -8.39
CA THR A 54 -7.38 -15.34 -9.57
C THR A 54 -5.97 -14.82 -9.28
N GLU A 55 -5.75 -14.31 -8.07
CA GLU A 55 -4.42 -13.92 -7.61
C GLU A 55 -3.52 -15.16 -7.46
N LYS A 56 -4.02 -16.24 -6.84
CA LYS A 56 -3.28 -17.51 -6.70
C LYS A 56 -2.89 -18.09 -8.04
N ASP A 57 -3.80 -18.09 -9.01
CA ASP A 57 -3.53 -18.52 -10.38
C ASP A 57 -2.45 -17.64 -11.04
N ALA A 58 -2.49 -16.33 -10.83
CA ALA A 58 -1.49 -15.41 -11.36
C ALA A 58 -0.09 -15.68 -10.78
N TYR A 59 0.02 -15.95 -9.47
CA TYR A 59 1.29 -16.37 -8.86
C TYR A 59 1.73 -17.76 -9.33
N GLY A 60 0.80 -18.69 -9.51
CA GLY A 60 1.12 -20.05 -10.00
C GLY A 60 1.63 -20.07 -11.43
N ARG A 61 1.24 -19.09 -12.25
CA ARG A 61 1.73 -18.89 -13.63
C ARG A 61 2.90 -17.91 -13.71
N TYR A 62 3.46 -17.50 -12.57
CA TYR A 62 4.54 -16.53 -12.56
C TYR A 62 5.81 -17.13 -13.19
N GLU A 63 6.22 -16.54 -14.30
CA GLU A 63 7.53 -16.76 -14.88
C GLU A 63 8.55 -15.80 -14.25
N GLN A 64 9.85 -16.14 -14.36
CA GLN A 64 10.91 -15.28 -13.85
C GLN A 64 10.78 -13.84 -14.40
N PRO A 65 11.14 -12.82 -13.59
CA PRO A 65 10.97 -11.44 -14.00
C PRO A 65 11.82 -11.13 -15.24
N GLN A 66 11.15 -10.81 -16.36
CA GLN A 66 11.81 -10.47 -17.62
C GLN A 66 12.39 -9.04 -17.62
N ARG A 67 12.09 -8.23 -16.60
CA ARG A 67 12.53 -6.84 -16.48
C ARG A 67 13.25 -6.62 -15.15
N PRO A 68 14.23 -5.70 -15.09
CA PRO A 68 14.96 -5.41 -13.86
C PRO A 68 14.02 -4.83 -12.79
N MET A 69 14.21 -5.27 -11.55
CA MET A 69 13.52 -4.73 -10.38
C MET A 69 14.38 -3.67 -9.72
N ALA A 70 13.81 -2.50 -9.45
CA ALA A 70 14.47 -1.41 -8.72
C ALA A 70 13.89 -1.30 -7.30
N LEU A 71 14.77 -1.35 -6.30
CA LEU A 71 14.41 -1.16 -4.89
C LEU A 71 15.08 0.13 -4.38
N VAL A 72 14.26 1.10 -3.94
CA VAL A 72 14.76 2.35 -3.35
C VAL A 72 14.83 2.18 -1.83
N CYS A 73 16.04 2.04 -1.31
CA CYS A 73 16.31 1.81 0.10
C CYS A 73 17.07 2.99 0.71
N GLY A 74 16.79 3.32 1.96
CA GLY A 74 17.48 4.39 2.67
C GLY A 74 16.99 4.53 4.11
N PRO A 75 17.74 5.26 4.97
CA PRO A 75 17.32 5.52 6.33
C PRO A 75 16.03 6.34 6.37
N SER A 76 15.31 6.30 7.50
CA SER A 76 14.05 7.03 7.61
C SER A 76 14.24 8.52 7.33
N ARG A 77 13.32 9.11 6.55
CA ARG A 77 13.35 10.53 6.14
C ARG A 77 14.52 10.96 5.23
N SER A 78 15.21 10.03 4.58
CA SER A 78 16.25 10.32 3.56
C SER A 78 15.72 10.72 2.18
N GLY A 79 14.40 10.88 2.02
CA GLY A 79 13.79 11.28 0.74
C GLY A 79 13.55 10.12 -0.23
N THR A 80 13.58 8.86 0.22
CA THR A 80 13.28 7.68 -0.62
C THR A 80 11.96 7.80 -1.36
N SER A 81 10.91 8.33 -0.74
CA SER A 81 9.62 8.52 -1.39
C SER A 81 9.68 9.50 -2.57
N VAL A 82 10.51 10.55 -2.49
CA VAL A 82 10.72 11.51 -3.58
C VAL A 82 11.47 10.87 -4.74
N VAL A 83 12.51 10.09 -4.44
CA VAL A 83 13.27 9.33 -5.45
C VAL A 83 12.36 8.35 -6.18
N THR A 84 11.56 7.58 -5.46
CA THR A 84 10.61 6.65 -6.08
C THR A 84 9.59 7.38 -6.95
N ALA A 85 9.05 8.51 -6.50
CA ALA A 85 8.11 9.30 -7.30
C ALA A 85 8.76 9.86 -8.57
N ALA A 86 10.02 10.28 -8.51
CA ALA A 86 10.79 10.72 -9.67
C ALA A 86 11.02 9.58 -10.67
N LEU A 87 11.39 8.38 -10.20
CA LEU A 87 11.58 7.20 -11.05
C LEU A 87 10.28 6.80 -11.75
N ILE A 88 9.15 6.78 -11.03
CA ILE A 88 7.84 6.44 -11.63
C ILE A 88 7.43 7.47 -12.70
N ARG A 89 7.77 8.75 -12.52
CA ARG A 89 7.45 9.80 -13.50
C ARG A 89 8.32 9.76 -14.76
N THR A 90 9.52 9.22 -14.66
CA THR A 90 10.52 9.28 -15.73
C THR A 90 10.69 7.96 -16.48
N LEU A 91 10.34 6.84 -15.86
CA LEU A 91 10.51 5.51 -16.42
C LEU A 91 9.17 4.76 -16.56
N PRO A 92 9.01 3.89 -17.57
CA PRO A 92 7.84 3.04 -17.72
C PRO A 92 7.89 1.84 -16.76
N VAL A 93 7.87 2.11 -15.46
CA VAL A 93 7.96 1.10 -14.39
C VAL A 93 6.59 0.75 -13.83
N GLY A 94 6.41 -0.53 -13.49
CA GLY A 94 5.34 -0.94 -12.58
C GLY A 94 5.70 -0.56 -11.15
N TYR A 95 4.71 -0.10 -10.37
CA TYR A 95 4.91 0.30 -8.99
C TYR A 95 3.72 -0.09 -8.12
N VAL A 96 3.97 -0.19 -6.81
CA VAL A 96 2.92 -0.47 -5.83
C VAL A 96 2.12 0.79 -5.57
N ASN A 97 0.79 0.68 -5.63
CA ASN A 97 -0.12 1.80 -5.46
C ASN A 97 -1.07 1.59 -4.26
N ASN A 98 -1.80 2.64 -3.91
CA ASN A 98 -2.71 2.61 -2.76
C ASN A 98 -3.89 1.64 -2.96
N LEU A 99 -4.32 1.38 -4.20
CA LEU A 99 -5.35 0.38 -4.47
C LEU A 99 -4.88 -1.01 -4.03
N MET A 100 -3.65 -1.39 -4.36
CA MET A 100 -3.10 -2.67 -3.93
C MET A 100 -3.07 -2.81 -2.40
N ALA A 101 -2.85 -1.70 -1.67
CA ALA A 101 -2.89 -1.70 -0.21
C ALA A 101 -4.32 -1.94 0.35
N ALA A 102 -5.36 -1.63 -0.40
CA ALA A 102 -6.76 -1.92 -0.03
C ALA A 102 -7.17 -3.37 -0.33
N PHE A 103 -6.43 -4.07 -1.19
CA PHE A 103 -6.65 -5.47 -1.58
C PHE A 103 -5.44 -6.34 -1.20
N PRO A 104 -5.16 -6.52 0.10
CA PRO A 104 -3.94 -7.16 0.56
C PRO A 104 -3.88 -8.65 0.24
N ARG A 105 -4.98 -9.32 -0.15
CA ARG A 105 -4.95 -10.73 -0.60
C ARG A 105 -4.86 -10.86 -2.11
N SER A 106 -5.39 -9.89 -2.85
CA SER A 106 -5.52 -9.92 -4.31
C SER A 106 -5.02 -8.65 -5.03
N PRO A 107 -3.79 -8.17 -4.73
CA PRO A 107 -3.32 -6.87 -5.23
C PRO A 107 -3.17 -6.82 -6.75
N LEU A 108 -2.72 -7.89 -7.42
CA LEU A 108 -2.56 -7.92 -8.87
C LEU A 108 -3.91 -7.99 -9.57
N ALA A 109 -4.81 -8.86 -9.09
CA ALA A 109 -6.15 -9.03 -9.61
C ALA A 109 -6.96 -7.72 -9.50
N ALA A 110 -6.93 -7.06 -8.34
CA ALA A 110 -7.58 -5.78 -8.14
C ALA A 110 -7.01 -4.70 -9.06
N ASN A 111 -5.69 -4.61 -9.20
CA ASN A 111 -5.05 -3.63 -10.07
C ASN A 111 -5.39 -3.85 -11.55
N ARG A 112 -5.54 -5.11 -11.98
CA ARG A 112 -6.01 -5.46 -13.33
C ARG A 112 -7.47 -5.07 -13.53
N LEU A 113 -8.34 -5.35 -12.56
CA LEU A 113 -9.76 -5.03 -12.61
C LEU A 113 -10.01 -3.52 -12.73
N PHE A 114 -9.24 -2.71 -12.01
CA PHE A 114 -9.41 -1.25 -11.98
C PHE A 114 -8.43 -0.49 -12.88
N ARG A 115 -7.70 -1.18 -13.79
CA ARG A 115 -6.64 -0.59 -14.64
C ARG A 115 -7.06 0.70 -15.35
N MET A 116 -8.28 0.72 -15.91
CA MET A 116 -8.79 1.89 -16.65
C MET A 116 -8.96 3.13 -15.76
N ARG A 117 -9.31 2.95 -14.47
CA ARG A 117 -9.46 4.06 -13.51
C ARG A 117 -8.13 4.56 -12.94
N LEU A 118 -7.05 3.77 -13.09
CA LEU A 118 -5.73 4.09 -12.56
C LEU A 118 -4.83 4.80 -13.58
N ASN A 119 -5.07 4.60 -14.87
CA ASN A 119 -4.21 5.07 -15.96
C ASN A 119 -4.14 6.60 -16.12
N ASN A 120 -4.95 7.36 -15.38
CA ASN A 120 -5.05 8.82 -15.47
C ASN A 120 -4.56 9.53 -14.19
N GLN A 121 -3.92 8.81 -13.26
CA GLN A 121 -3.47 9.36 -11.98
C GLN A 121 -2.02 9.84 -12.09
N LYS A 122 -1.78 11.14 -11.91
CA LYS A 122 -0.43 11.72 -11.83
C LYS A 122 0.17 11.37 -10.47
N VAL A 123 1.35 10.75 -10.43
CA VAL A 123 2.08 10.52 -9.17
C VAL A 123 2.48 11.86 -8.57
N GLY A 124 1.99 12.18 -7.38
CA GLY A 124 2.35 13.40 -6.63
C GLY A 124 3.73 13.29 -5.97
N LEU A 125 4.37 14.43 -5.73
CA LEU A 125 5.63 14.51 -4.97
C LEU A 125 5.41 14.72 -3.46
N LYS A 126 4.18 15.06 -3.05
CA LYS A 126 3.80 15.21 -1.65
C LYS A 126 3.31 13.87 -1.12
N THR A 127 3.94 13.39 -0.05
CA THR A 127 3.63 12.12 0.59
C THR A 127 3.37 12.34 2.07
N TYR A 128 2.29 11.77 2.60
CA TYR A 128 1.99 11.74 4.03
C TYR A 128 2.12 10.29 4.52
N TYR A 129 3.11 10.02 5.37
CA TYR A 129 3.46 8.66 5.83
C TYR A 129 3.59 7.63 4.68
N GLY A 130 4.36 7.96 3.63
CA GLY A 130 4.61 7.02 2.53
C GLY A 130 3.43 6.84 1.55
N ARG A 131 2.32 7.55 1.75
CA ARG A 131 1.15 7.54 0.85
C ARG A 131 0.95 8.89 0.16
N THR A 132 0.64 8.84 -1.12
CA THR A 132 0.19 10.00 -1.91
C THR A 132 -1.33 9.94 -2.08
N SER A 133 -2.02 11.07 -2.30
CA SER A 133 -3.49 11.05 -2.48
C SER A 133 -3.89 10.35 -3.78
N GLY A 134 -4.83 9.39 -3.69
CA GLY A 134 -5.44 8.72 -4.84
C GLY A 134 -5.11 7.22 -4.93
N PHE A 135 -6.03 6.42 -5.48
CA PHE A 135 -5.88 4.96 -5.56
C PHE A 135 -4.74 4.50 -6.48
N GLY A 136 -4.47 5.25 -7.56
CA GLY A 136 -3.34 5.01 -8.45
C GLY A 136 -2.03 5.62 -7.97
N ALA A 137 -2.05 6.35 -6.85
CA ALA A 137 -0.86 7.02 -6.37
C ALA A 137 0.09 6.03 -5.67
N GLN A 138 1.38 6.37 -5.67
CA GLN A 138 2.43 5.53 -5.09
C GLN A 138 2.15 5.20 -3.62
N ASN A 139 2.39 3.93 -3.30
CA ASN A 139 2.39 3.39 -1.95
C ASN A 139 3.78 2.80 -1.64
N ASP A 140 4.18 2.84 -0.37
CA ASP A 140 5.44 2.25 0.11
C ASP A 140 5.46 0.71 0.09
N GLY A 141 4.31 0.07 -0.16
CA GLY A 141 4.19 -1.37 -0.30
C GLY A 141 4.42 -2.12 1.01
N LEU A 142 4.35 -1.43 2.15
CA LEU A 142 4.58 -2.03 3.46
C LEU A 142 3.69 -3.26 3.72
N PHE A 143 2.43 -3.20 3.29
CA PHE A 143 1.49 -4.32 3.43
C PHE A 143 1.96 -5.61 2.72
N LEU A 144 2.77 -5.47 1.65
CA LEU A 144 3.35 -6.58 0.92
C LEU A 144 4.49 -7.20 1.74
N TRP A 145 5.38 -6.36 2.26
CA TRP A 145 6.50 -6.79 3.10
C TRP A 145 6.04 -7.48 4.40
N ASP A 146 4.94 -7.00 4.98
CA ASP A 146 4.36 -7.58 6.20
C ASP A 146 3.96 -9.07 6.00
N ARG A 147 3.78 -9.56 4.77
CA ARG A 147 3.53 -10.98 4.48
C ARG A 147 4.72 -11.89 4.82
N TRP A 148 5.94 -11.37 4.73
CA TRP A 148 7.17 -12.13 5.00
C TRP A 148 7.78 -11.79 6.36
N PHE A 149 7.68 -10.54 6.79
CA PHE A 149 8.36 -10.04 8.00
C PHE A 149 7.41 -9.81 9.19
N GLY A 150 6.09 -9.91 8.98
CA GLY A 150 5.09 -9.57 9.99
C GLY A 150 4.90 -8.06 10.14
N GLU A 151 3.92 -7.68 10.97
CA GLU A 151 3.57 -6.26 11.21
C GLU A 151 4.55 -5.54 12.15
N ASP A 152 5.28 -6.29 12.98
CA ASP A 152 6.27 -5.72 13.91
C ASP A 152 7.62 -5.57 13.24
N ARG A 153 7.92 -4.33 12.86
CA ARG A 153 9.16 -3.96 12.17
C ARG A 153 10.31 -3.63 13.12
N THR A 154 10.05 -3.57 14.42
CA THR A 154 11.09 -3.40 15.44
C THR A 154 11.71 -4.73 15.84
N ASN A 155 11.02 -5.85 15.55
CA ASN A 155 11.48 -7.19 15.83
C ASN A 155 11.38 -8.12 14.61
N PRO A 156 12.35 -8.06 13.67
CA PRO A 156 12.30 -8.81 12.41
C PRO A 156 12.38 -10.35 12.57
N ARG A 157 12.56 -10.87 13.79
CA ARG A 157 12.60 -12.32 14.07
C ARG A 157 11.22 -12.92 14.32
N HIS A 158 10.16 -12.11 14.49
CA HIS A 158 8.81 -12.62 14.69
C HIS A 158 8.19 -13.05 13.36
N ARG A 159 8.67 -14.18 12.83
CA ARG A 159 8.21 -14.78 11.56
C ARG A 159 6.78 -15.30 11.72
N SER A 160 5.77 -14.49 11.36
CA SER A 160 4.41 -15.01 11.15
C SER A 160 4.43 -15.85 9.88
N ARG A 161 4.19 -17.17 10.01
CA ARG A 161 4.03 -18.05 8.84
C ARG A 161 2.89 -17.53 7.96
N PRO A 162 3.06 -17.46 6.63
CA PRO A 162 1.93 -17.21 5.75
C PRO A 162 1.01 -18.44 5.78
N GLU A 163 -0.28 -18.23 6.08
CA GLU A 163 -1.37 -19.19 5.82
C GLU A 163 -1.88 -19.06 4.38
#